data_AF-A0A945MKJ8-F1
#
_entry.id   AF-A0A945MKJ8-F1
#
_cell.length_a   1.000
_cell.length_b   1.000
_cell.length_c   1.000
_cell.angle_alpha   90.00
_cell.angle_beta   90.00
_cell.angle_gamma   90.00
#
_symmetry.space_group_name_H-M   'P 1'
#
loop_
_entity.id
_entity.type
_entity.pdbx_description
1 polymer ?
#
loop_
_entity_poly.entity_id
_entity_poly.type
_entity_poly.pdbx_seq_one_letter_code
_entity_poly.pdbx_strand_id
1 'polypeptide(L)'
;AKAEARIDELIAKLAEIYKLFHGRPYVPFVPEFRELSLHVYEVVNSMANTYIVKDDEGHAVLIDCGYVSGAPIAANPHRFIDHLTARMQSELGVETVEYFLPTHFHDDHLAGYAMLKARYGSKVVAASDLRELLEHPERFDMPCMVPEGLTVDRVVERGEPFHWRGIDFYIEQFPGQTWYDHHISFAVDGRNFLAIGDAISGLCFREERDYIHSFIPKNRTPLSAYGSIPRKINERGPDWLLTGHGGGEAYDTEKMQGWTEWMDRWQALFTDITTASHADRTMDPHWIEFRPYKIRICPGDEVCFRLYVKNHSAEQEACSLRFRSVSGVALDRVERAFLVEAGQTQEVEVRARFPAVFVTHSLPVLADVTWGGKRLGEVAEAIAYW
;
A
#
# COMPACT_ATOMS: atom_id res chain seq x y z
N ALA A 1 -27.43 -9.34 24.88
CA ALA A 1 -28.83 -9.11 25.32
C ALA A 1 -29.13 -7.67 25.74
N LYS A 2 -28.83 -7.21 26.99
CA LYS A 2 -29.21 -5.85 27.44
C LYS A 2 -28.45 -4.70 26.77
N ALA A 3 -27.19 -4.93 26.38
CA ALA A 3 -26.38 -3.94 25.66
C ALA A 3 -26.85 -3.78 24.21
N GLU A 4 -27.09 -4.90 23.52
CA GLU A 4 -27.64 -4.94 22.14
C GLU A 4 -28.99 -4.21 22.07
N ALA A 5 -29.93 -4.50 22.98
CA ALA A 5 -31.23 -3.84 23.00
C ALA A 5 -31.14 -2.30 23.14
N ARG A 6 -30.13 -1.80 23.87
CA ARG A 6 -29.89 -0.35 24.00
C ARG A 6 -29.24 0.25 22.75
N ILE A 7 -28.40 -0.51 22.05
CA ILE A 7 -27.82 -0.13 20.77
C ILE A 7 -28.92 -0.07 19.70
N ASP A 8 -29.81 -1.06 19.65
CA ASP A 8 -30.94 -1.08 18.71
C ASP A 8 -31.88 0.10 18.95
N GLU A 9 -32.19 0.41 20.20
CA GLU A 9 -32.98 1.59 20.57
C GLU A 9 -32.30 2.90 20.13
N LEU A 10 -30.98 3.01 20.34
CA LEU A 10 -30.19 4.16 19.89
C LEU A 10 -30.20 4.29 18.36
N ILE A 11 -29.98 3.20 17.63
CA ILE A 11 -30.00 3.18 16.16
C ILE A 11 -31.37 3.62 15.65
N ALA A 12 -32.46 3.11 16.24
CA ALA A 12 -33.82 3.50 15.86
C ALA A 12 -34.06 5.00 16.05
N LYS A 13 -33.65 5.55 17.20
CA LYS A 13 -33.74 7.00 17.49
C LYS A 13 -32.90 7.83 16.53
N LEU A 14 -31.66 7.42 16.24
CA LEU A 14 -30.80 8.12 15.29
C LEU A 14 -31.34 8.08 13.85
N ALA A 15 -31.90 6.94 13.43
CA ALA A 15 -32.55 6.80 12.13
C ALA A 15 -33.78 7.70 12.00
N GLU A 16 -34.57 7.83 13.07
CA GLU A 16 -35.70 8.77 13.14
C GLU A 16 -35.23 10.22 13.03
N ILE A 17 -34.19 10.62 13.80
CA ILE A 17 -33.59 11.96 13.71
C ILE A 17 -33.11 12.27 12.29
N TYR A 18 -32.39 11.33 11.67
CA TYR A 18 -31.94 11.47 10.27
C TYR A 18 -33.11 11.68 9.32
N LYS A 19 -34.20 10.91 9.49
CA LYS A 19 -35.41 11.04 8.68
C LYS A 19 -36.09 12.39 8.86
N LEU A 20 -36.18 12.88 10.10
CA LEU A 20 -36.75 14.20 10.39
C LEU A 20 -35.93 15.33 9.73
N PHE A 21 -34.60 15.23 9.73
CA PHE A 21 -33.72 16.25 9.16
C PHE A 21 -33.65 16.20 7.63
N HIS A 22 -33.55 15.01 7.03
CA HIS A 22 -33.32 14.84 5.59
C HIS A 22 -34.58 14.49 4.78
N GLY A 23 -35.73 14.28 5.43
CA GLY A 23 -36.99 13.95 4.76
C GLY A 23 -37.02 12.55 4.11
N ARG A 24 -36.04 11.68 4.41
CA ARG A 24 -35.93 10.32 3.85
C ARG A 24 -35.40 9.33 4.91
N PRO A 25 -35.79 8.05 4.88
CA PRO A 25 -35.30 7.07 5.85
C PRO A 25 -33.77 6.93 5.79
N TYR A 26 -33.15 6.67 6.94
CA TYR A 26 -31.76 6.23 6.98
C TYR A 26 -31.68 4.80 6.43
N VAL A 27 -30.77 4.59 5.48
CA VAL A 27 -30.46 3.25 4.96
C VAL A 27 -29.07 2.90 5.47
N PRO A 28 -28.93 1.90 6.36
CA PRO A 28 -27.62 1.48 6.82
C PRO A 28 -26.84 0.87 5.66
N PHE A 29 -25.52 1.02 5.70
CA PHE A 29 -24.66 0.24 4.82
C PHE A 29 -24.83 -1.25 5.15
N VAL A 30 -24.98 -2.06 4.11
CA VAL A 30 -25.10 -3.51 4.21
C VAL A 30 -24.03 -4.09 3.28
N PRO A 31 -23.05 -4.85 3.79
CA PRO A 31 -22.10 -5.53 2.92
C PRO A 31 -22.86 -6.51 2.02
N GLU A 32 -22.46 -6.56 0.75
CA GLU A 32 -22.97 -7.50 -0.24
C GLU A 32 -21.86 -8.46 -0.64
N PHE A 33 -22.17 -9.75 -0.69
CA PHE A 33 -21.20 -10.79 -1.00
C PHE A 33 -21.48 -11.39 -2.39
N ARG A 34 -20.43 -11.56 -3.18
CA ARG A 34 -20.46 -12.37 -4.40
C ARG A 34 -19.60 -13.62 -4.20
N GLU A 35 -20.20 -14.77 -4.43
CA GLU A 35 -19.48 -16.04 -4.44
C GLU A 35 -18.67 -16.18 -5.74
N LEU A 36 -17.35 -16.30 -5.62
CA LEU A 36 -16.44 -16.60 -6.74
C LEU A 36 -16.17 -18.12 -6.80
N SER A 37 -16.14 -18.77 -5.64
CA SER A 37 -16.14 -20.22 -5.44
C SER A 37 -16.70 -20.55 -4.05
N LEU A 38 -16.86 -21.83 -3.72
CA LEU A 38 -17.41 -22.27 -2.42
C LEU A 38 -16.64 -21.71 -1.22
N HIS A 39 -15.33 -21.45 -1.39
CA HIS A 39 -14.46 -20.94 -0.35
C HIS A 39 -13.96 -19.52 -0.59
N VAL A 40 -14.34 -18.85 -1.68
CA VAL A 40 -13.85 -17.51 -2.02
C VAL A 40 -15.01 -16.58 -2.31
N TYR A 41 -15.13 -15.54 -1.47
CA TYR A 41 -16.15 -14.52 -1.56
C TYR A 41 -15.53 -13.14 -1.75
N GLU A 42 -16.23 -12.28 -2.45
CA GLU A 42 -15.89 -10.87 -2.61
C GLU A 42 -16.93 -10.02 -1.92
N VAL A 43 -16.50 -8.94 -1.25
CA VAL A 43 -17.38 -7.86 -0.82
C VAL A 43 -17.54 -6.88 -1.97
N VAL A 44 -18.69 -6.88 -2.65
CA VAL A 44 -18.86 -6.16 -3.93
C VAL A 44 -19.08 -4.66 -3.80
N ASN A 45 -19.42 -4.20 -2.59
CA ASN A 45 -19.75 -2.81 -2.30
C ASN A 45 -18.78 -2.16 -1.32
N SER A 46 -17.54 -2.67 -1.25
CA SER A 46 -16.40 -1.94 -0.70
C SER A 46 -15.76 -1.07 -1.77
N MET A 47 -15.03 -0.02 -1.37
CA MET A 47 -14.37 0.89 -2.33
C MET A 47 -13.09 0.25 -2.88
N ALA A 48 -12.22 -0.23 -1.99
CA ALA A 48 -11.22 -1.24 -2.33
C ALA A 48 -11.83 -2.63 -2.07
N ASN A 49 -11.73 -3.53 -3.02
CA ASN A 49 -12.30 -4.86 -2.93
C ASN A 49 -11.68 -5.64 -1.76
N THR A 50 -12.55 -6.25 -0.95
CA THR A 50 -12.15 -7.17 0.12
C THR A 50 -12.49 -8.59 -0.31
N TYR A 51 -11.52 -9.49 -0.25
CA TYR A 51 -11.73 -10.90 -0.56
C TYR A 51 -11.63 -11.75 0.69
N ILE A 52 -12.55 -12.70 0.82
CA ILE A 52 -12.69 -13.59 1.96
C ILE A 52 -12.43 -15.00 1.46
N VAL A 53 -11.35 -15.61 1.95
CA VAL A 53 -11.07 -17.03 1.75
C VAL A 53 -11.43 -17.75 3.04
N LYS A 54 -12.40 -18.66 3.02
CA LYS A 54 -12.89 -19.35 4.22
C LYS A 54 -12.62 -20.86 4.18
N ASP A 55 -12.68 -21.51 5.33
CA ASP A 55 -12.80 -22.96 5.43
C ASP A 55 -14.25 -23.38 5.77
N ASP A 56 -14.48 -24.68 5.99
CA ASP A 56 -15.77 -25.23 6.39
C ASP A 56 -16.04 -25.16 7.91
N GLU A 57 -15.04 -24.78 8.71
CA GLU A 57 -15.13 -24.72 10.18
C GLU A 57 -15.38 -23.29 10.70
N GLY A 58 -15.55 -22.32 9.80
CA GLY A 58 -15.87 -20.93 10.13
C GLY A 58 -14.64 -20.05 10.34
N HIS A 59 -13.48 -20.43 9.83
CA HIS A 59 -12.27 -19.64 9.83
C HIS A 59 -12.05 -18.97 8.48
N ALA A 60 -11.48 -17.77 8.48
CA ALA A 60 -11.19 -17.04 7.26
C ALA A 60 -9.82 -16.34 7.26
N VAL A 61 -9.34 -16.13 6.04
CA VAL A 61 -8.30 -15.17 5.67
C VAL A 61 -8.96 -14.05 4.88
N LEU A 62 -8.62 -12.81 5.19
CA LEU A 62 -9.00 -11.65 4.36
C LEU A 62 -7.80 -11.19 3.54
N ILE A 63 -8.01 -10.98 2.24
CA ILE A 63 -7.09 -10.30 1.34
C ILE A 63 -7.64 -8.89 1.11
N ASP A 64 -6.89 -7.89 1.58
CA ASP A 64 -7.30 -6.49 1.73
C ASP A 64 -8.58 -6.28 2.56
N CYS A 65 -8.67 -5.12 3.23
CA CYS A 65 -9.83 -4.73 4.02
C CYS A 65 -9.82 -3.23 4.27
N GLY A 66 -10.81 -2.54 3.72
CA GLY A 66 -10.73 -1.12 3.42
C GLY A 66 -11.88 -0.24 3.88
N TYR A 67 -12.06 0.86 3.15
CA TYR A 67 -13.24 1.72 3.26
C TYR A 67 -14.37 1.26 2.32
N VAL A 68 -15.60 1.71 2.59
CA VAL A 68 -16.80 1.45 1.74
C VAL A 68 -17.17 2.59 0.82
N SER A 69 -16.46 3.70 0.90
CA SER A 69 -16.78 4.88 0.11
C SER A 69 -15.59 5.79 0.03
N GLY A 70 -15.46 6.56 -1.06
CA GLY A 70 -14.51 7.67 -1.17
C GLY A 70 -14.87 8.89 -0.30
N ALA A 71 -15.77 8.74 0.68
CA ALA A 71 -15.97 9.78 1.69
C ALA A 71 -14.66 9.92 2.50
N PRO A 72 -14.26 11.15 2.89
CA PRO A 72 -13.05 11.34 3.68
C PRO A 72 -13.03 10.42 4.90
N ILE A 73 -11.85 9.92 5.32
CA ILE A 73 -11.69 9.12 6.55
C ILE A 73 -12.42 9.75 7.74
N ALA A 74 -12.34 11.08 7.87
CA ALA A 74 -13.01 11.85 8.92
C ALA A 74 -14.55 11.72 8.90
N ALA A 75 -15.13 11.29 7.78
CA ALA A 75 -16.56 11.10 7.63
C ALA A 75 -17.02 9.72 8.10
N ASN A 76 -16.20 8.65 8.08
CA ASN A 76 -16.66 7.32 8.49
C ASN A 76 -15.59 6.21 8.62
N PRO A 77 -14.64 6.27 9.58
CA PRO A 77 -13.55 5.28 9.63
C PRO A 77 -13.98 3.87 10.08
N HIS A 78 -15.13 3.71 10.74
CA HIS A 78 -15.41 2.49 11.52
C HIS A 78 -16.66 1.69 11.08
N ARG A 79 -17.57 2.27 10.29
CA ARG A 79 -18.87 1.61 10.06
C ARG A 79 -18.81 0.40 9.14
N PHE A 80 -17.85 0.30 8.22
CA PHE A 80 -17.83 -0.83 7.30
C PHE A 80 -17.62 -2.15 8.02
N ILE A 81 -16.57 -2.26 8.82
CA ILE A 81 -16.13 -3.56 9.34
C ILE A 81 -17.00 -4.04 10.49
N ASP A 82 -17.54 -3.11 11.26
CA ASP A 82 -18.57 -3.41 12.24
C ASP A 82 -19.79 -4.06 11.59
N HIS A 83 -20.15 -3.67 10.37
CA HIS A 83 -21.23 -4.31 9.60
C HIS A 83 -20.76 -5.56 8.84
N LEU A 84 -19.53 -5.56 8.31
CA LEU A 84 -18.95 -6.69 7.56
C LEU A 84 -18.90 -7.95 8.43
N THR A 85 -18.30 -7.85 9.61
CA THR A 85 -18.01 -9.00 10.48
C THR A 85 -19.25 -9.73 10.98
N ALA A 86 -20.31 -9.01 11.34
CA ALA A 86 -21.59 -9.62 11.73
C ALA A 86 -22.25 -10.38 10.57
N ARG A 87 -22.13 -9.86 9.35
CA ARG A 87 -22.75 -10.43 8.15
C ARG A 87 -21.95 -11.61 7.60
N MET A 88 -20.62 -11.56 7.71
CA MET A 88 -19.76 -12.72 7.43
C MET A 88 -20.16 -13.95 8.26
N GLN A 89 -20.48 -13.76 9.55
CA GLN A 89 -20.97 -14.85 10.39
C GLN A 89 -22.33 -15.36 9.92
N SER A 90 -23.32 -14.47 9.77
CA SER A 90 -24.70 -14.88 9.47
C SER A 90 -24.91 -15.41 8.06
N GLU A 91 -24.13 -14.95 7.07
CA GLU A 91 -24.32 -15.30 5.66
C GLU A 91 -23.25 -16.25 5.12
N LEU A 92 -22.01 -16.16 5.60
CA LEU A 92 -20.90 -16.99 5.13
C LEU A 92 -20.45 -18.04 6.14
N GLY A 93 -21.01 -18.03 7.35
CA GLY A 93 -20.62 -18.93 8.44
C GLY A 93 -19.23 -18.65 9.01
N VAL A 94 -18.65 -17.46 8.76
CA VAL A 94 -17.32 -17.11 9.26
C VAL A 94 -17.40 -16.60 10.70
N GLU A 95 -16.87 -17.39 11.62
CA GLU A 95 -16.78 -17.12 13.05
C GLU A 95 -15.53 -16.32 13.42
N THR A 96 -14.41 -16.55 12.71
CA THR A 96 -13.14 -15.88 13.00
C THR A 96 -12.34 -15.57 11.75
N VAL A 97 -11.67 -14.41 11.76
CA VAL A 97 -10.65 -14.06 10.76
C VAL A 97 -9.28 -14.27 11.39
N GLU A 98 -8.56 -15.31 10.98
CA GLU A 98 -7.27 -15.67 11.56
C GLU A 98 -6.12 -14.83 10.99
N TYR A 99 -6.18 -14.54 9.70
CA TYR A 99 -5.11 -13.84 8.98
C TYR A 99 -5.62 -12.74 8.06
N PHE A 100 -4.78 -11.73 7.89
CA PHE A 100 -4.94 -10.61 6.99
C PHE A 100 -3.73 -10.55 6.04
N LEU A 101 -3.99 -10.56 4.74
CA LEU A 101 -2.98 -10.53 3.68
C LEU A 101 -3.12 -9.23 2.87
N PRO A 102 -2.30 -8.21 3.13
CA PRO A 102 -2.35 -6.98 2.35
C PRO A 102 -1.72 -7.17 0.97
N THR A 103 -2.40 -6.72 -0.09
CA THR A 103 -1.81 -6.63 -1.43
C THR A 103 -0.78 -5.52 -1.49
N HIS A 104 -1.02 -4.37 -0.86
CA HIS A 104 -0.05 -3.27 -0.79
C HIS A 104 -0.39 -2.31 0.36
N PHE A 105 0.26 -1.15 0.39
CA PHE A 105 0.26 -0.28 1.56
C PHE A 105 -0.77 0.85 1.56
N HIS A 106 -1.56 0.99 0.50
CA HIS A 106 -2.54 2.07 0.45
C HIS A 106 -3.62 1.86 1.51
N ASP A 107 -4.08 2.96 2.08
CA ASP A 107 -4.88 2.99 3.29
C ASP A 107 -6.27 2.40 3.07
N ASP A 108 -6.82 2.55 1.89
CA ASP A 108 -8.05 1.89 1.48
C ASP A 108 -7.92 0.37 1.36
N HIS A 109 -6.72 -0.22 1.34
CA HIS A 109 -6.53 -1.68 1.43
C HIS A 109 -6.27 -2.16 2.86
N LEU A 110 -5.87 -1.26 3.77
CA LEU A 110 -5.37 -1.61 5.11
C LEU A 110 -6.24 -1.12 6.27
N ALA A 111 -7.03 -0.07 6.07
CA ALA A 111 -7.70 0.66 7.15
C ALA A 111 -8.58 -0.24 8.02
N GLY A 112 -9.00 -1.37 7.47
CA GLY A 112 -9.79 -2.33 8.18
C GLY A 112 -9.08 -3.23 9.17
N TYR A 113 -7.78 -3.37 9.04
CA TYR A 113 -7.00 -4.32 9.83
C TYR A 113 -7.13 -4.08 11.33
N ALA A 114 -7.12 -2.82 11.80
CA ALA A 114 -7.21 -2.50 13.23
C ALA A 114 -8.48 -3.11 13.88
N MET A 115 -9.59 -3.13 13.14
CA MET A 115 -10.84 -3.73 13.61
C MET A 115 -10.80 -5.26 13.57
N LEU A 116 -10.20 -5.86 12.55
CA LEU A 116 -9.98 -7.31 12.49
C LEU A 116 -9.11 -7.79 13.68
N LYS A 117 -8.02 -7.06 13.97
CA LYS A 117 -7.17 -7.30 15.14
C LYS A 117 -7.93 -7.15 16.45
N ALA A 118 -8.71 -6.08 16.61
CA ALA A 118 -9.48 -5.84 17.84
C ALA A 118 -10.56 -6.91 18.08
N ARG A 119 -11.20 -7.40 17.02
CA ARG A 119 -12.31 -8.36 17.11
C ARG A 119 -11.86 -9.81 17.20
N TYR A 120 -10.90 -10.22 16.36
CA TYR A 120 -10.50 -11.62 16.19
C TYR A 120 -9.06 -11.91 16.63
N GLY A 121 -8.26 -10.88 16.88
CA GLY A 121 -6.81 -11.06 17.06
C GLY A 121 -6.10 -11.47 15.76
N SER A 122 -6.64 -11.08 14.59
CA SER A 122 -6.11 -11.43 13.28
C SER A 122 -4.63 -11.05 13.14
N LYS A 123 -3.87 -11.95 12.52
CA LYS A 123 -2.42 -11.81 12.28
C LYS A 123 -2.13 -11.36 10.87
N VAL A 124 -1.06 -10.61 10.65
CA VAL A 124 -0.65 -10.17 9.31
C VAL A 124 0.42 -11.10 8.74
N VAL A 125 0.24 -11.52 7.49
CA VAL A 125 1.28 -12.20 6.71
C VAL A 125 1.63 -11.34 5.49
N ALA A 126 2.92 -11.09 5.28
CA ALA A 126 3.41 -10.24 4.19
C ALA A 126 4.80 -10.71 3.72
N ALA A 127 5.20 -10.33 2.50
CA ALA A 127 6.59 -10.49 2.08
C ALA A 127 7.52 -9.50 2.79
N SER A 128 8.82 -9.79 2.80
CA SER A 128 9.84 -8.98 3.47
C SER A 128 9.87 -7.52 2.99
N ASP A 129 9.63 -7.30 1.70
CA ASP A 129 9.79 -6.00 1.05
C ASP A 129 8.77 -4.96 1.51
N LEU A 130 7.56 -5.40 1.85
CA LEU A 130 6.49 -4.52 2.31
C LEU A 130 6.51 -4.32 3.85
N ARG A 131 7.23 -5.19 4.58
CA ARG A 131 7.22 -5.21 6.05
C ARG A 131 7.52 -3.87 6.71
N GLU A 132 8.66 -3.26 6.38
CA GLU A 132 9.09 -2.04 7.08
C GLU A 132 8.07 -0.91 6.89
N LEU A 133 7.49 -0.82 5.70
CA LEU A 133 6.51 0.21 5.36
C LEU A 133 5.16 -0.04 6.05
N LEU A 134 4.76 -1.30 6.27
CA LEU A 134 3.60 -1.63 7.11
C LEU A 134 3.85 -1.37 8.60
N GLU A 135 5.03 -1.71 9.12
CA GLU A 135 5.37 -1.55 10.55
C GLU A 135 5.64 -0.10 10.93
N HIS A 136 6.20 0.68 10.01
CA HIS A 136 6.69 2.02 10.24
C HIS A 136 6.39 2.97 9.07
N PRO A 137 5.10 3.20 8.71
CA PRO A 137 4.73 4.06 7.59
C PRO A 137 5.29 5.49 7.72
N GLU A 138 5.46 6.00 8.95
CA GLU A 138 6.03 7.33 9.21
C GLU A 138 7.47 7.50 8.71
N ARG A 139 8.20 6.39 8.50
CA ARG A 139 9.57 6.41 8.01
C ARG A 139 9.67 6.63 6.51
N PHE A 140 8.55 6.66 5.79
CA PHE A 140 8.49 6.80 4.34
C PHE A 140 7.72 8.07 3.95
N ASP A 141 8.04 8.64 2.79
CA ASP A 141 7.24 9.69 2.15
C ASP A 141 6.44 9.09 0.98
N MET A 142 5.49 8.21 1.29
CA MET A 142 4.67 7.53 0.29
C MET A 142 3.21 8.00 0.37
N PRO A 143 2.47 8.02 -0.74
CA PRO A 143 1.08 8.49 -0.75
C PRO A 143 0.15 7.48 -0.07
N CYS A 144 -1.03 7.93 0.39
CA CYS A 144 -2.10 7.04 0.85
C CYS A 144 -1.70 6.05 1.96
N MET A 145 -0.77 6.39 2.86
CA MET A 145 -0.41 5.49 3.96
C MET A 145 -1.39 5.60 5.14
N VAL A 146 -1.60 4.49 5.85
CA VAL A 146 -2.23 4.53 7.17
C VAL A 146 -1.37 5.31 8.18
N PRO A 147 -1.97 6.07 9.11
CA PRO A 147 -1.21 6.89 10.06
C PRO A 147 -0.53 6.08 11.17
N GLU A 148 -1.03 4.87 11.44
CA GLU A 148 -0.48 3.96 12.45
C GLU A 148 0.00 2.68 11.76
N GLY A 149 1.25 2.29 12.04
CA GLY A 149 1.80 1.04 11.55
C GLY A 149 1.15 -0.18 12.18
N LEU A 150 1.25 -1.32 11.49
CA LEU A 150 0.77 -2.62 11.95
C LEU A 150 1.93 -3.60 12.12
N THR A 151 1.77 -4.59 13.00
CA THR A 151 2.79 -5.63 13.20
C THR A 151 2.64 -6.69 12.11
N VAL A 152 3.73 -7.03 11.41
CA VAL A 152 3.76 -8.19 10.51
C VAL A 152 4.10 -9.43 11.34
N ASP A 153 3.09 -10.25 11.63
CA ASP A 153 3.23 -11.45 12.47
C ASP A 153 4.00 -12.59 11.78
N ARG A 154 3.91 -12.67 10.44
CA ARG A 154 4.66 -13.63 9.63
C ARG A 154 5.20 -12.97 8.38
N VAL A 155 6.52 -13.00 8.24
CA VAL A 155 7.18 -12.70 6.96
C VAL A 155 7.29 -14.01 6.18
N VAL A 156 6.95 -13.97 4.90
CA VAL A 156 7.18 -15.08 3.97
C VAL A 156 8.17 -14.67 2.90
N GLU A 157 9.09 -15.58 2.57
CA GLU A 157 10.05 -15.39 1.50
C GLU A 157 9.46 -15.74 0.14
N ARG A 158 10.09 -15.27 -0.94
CA ARG A 158 9.65 -15.58 -2.30
C ARG A 158 9.61 -17.10 -2.53
N GLY A 159 8.45 -17.60 -2.96
CA GLY A 159 8.23 -19.03 -3.23
C GLY A 159 8.01 -19.88 -1.98
N GLU A 160 8.05 -19.28 -0.79
CA GLU A 160 7.67 -19.95 0.45
C GLU A 160 6.14 -19.99 0.57
N PRO A 161 5.52 -21.18 0.75
CA PRO A 161 4.09 -21.26 1.01
C PRO A 161 3.78 -20.84 2.44
N PHE A 162 2.75 -20.00 2.58
CA PHE A 162 2.02 -19.83 3.83
C PHE A 162 0.87 -20.85 3.87
N HIS A 163 1.05 -21.89 4.68
CA HIS A 163 0.06 -22.95 4.85
C HIS A 163 -1.06 -22.51 5.79
N TRP A 164 -2.29 -22.50 5.31
CA TRP A 164 -3.49 -22.22 6.10
C TRP A 164 -4.61 -23.18 5.77
N ARG A 165 -4.94 -24.07 6.72
CA ARG A 165 -6.15 -24.94 6.67
C ARG A 165 -6.32 -25.73 5.37
N GLY A 166 -5.22 -26.23 4.83
CA GLY A 166 -5.20 -27.01 3.59
C GLY A 166 -5.11 -26.18 2.31
N ILE A 167 -5.01 -24.86 2.42
CA ILE A 167 -4.77 -23.92 1.32
C ILE A 167 -3.36 -23.34 1.49
N ASP A 168 -2.60 -23.35 0.40
CA ASP A 168 -1.28 -22.75 0.34
C ASP A 168 -1.38 -21.37 -0.34
N PHE A 169 -0.97 -20.33 0.39
CA PHE A 169 -0.83 -18.98 -0.16
C PHE A 169 0.64 -18.71 -0.48
N TYR A 170 0.90 -18.10 -1.64
CA TYR A 170 2.20 -17.57 -2.00
C TYR A 170 2.08 -16.05 -2.12
N ILE A 171 2.87 -15.33 -1.33
CA ILE A 171 2.85 -13.86 -1.27
C ILE A 171 4.21 -13.38 -1.76
N GLU A 172 4.23 -12.73 -2.92
CA GLU A 172 5.47 -12.32 -3.55
C GLU A 172 5.41 -10.85 -3.93
N GLN A 173 6.49 -10.11 -3.63
CA GLN A 173 6.62 -8.76 -4.15
C GLN A 173 6.75 -8.81 -5.68
N PHE A 174 5.85 -8.12 -6.36
CA PHE A 174 5.92 -7.86 -7.78
C PHE A 174 5.36 -6.47 -8.04
N PRO A 175 6.15 -5.56 -8.64
CA PRO A 175 5.66 -4.21 -8.88
C PRO A 175 4.35 -4.22 -9.66
N GLY A 176 3.38 -3.46 -9.17
CA GLY A 176 2.10 -3.19 -9.83
C GLY A 176 1.89 -1.67 -9.85
N GLN A 177 0.78 -1.18 -9.29
CA GLN A 177 0.59 0.25 -9.05
C GLN A 177 1.69 0.81 -8.15
N THR A 178 2.21 -0.02 -7.24
CA THR A 178 3.36 0.33 -6.39
C THR A 178 4.52 -0.62 -6.53
N TRP A 179 5.73 -0.14 -6.21
CA TRP A 179 6.89 -1.02 -6.05
C TRP A 179 6.66 -2.07 -4.97
N TYR A 180 5.83 -1.78 -3.95
CA TYR A 180 5.60 -2.63 -2.80
C TYR A 180 4.34 -3.49 -2.93
N ASP A 181 3.88 -3.74 -4.15
CA ASP A 181 2.75 -4.62 -4.40
C ASP A 181 3.13 -6.09 -4.19
N HIS A 182 2.22 -6.82 -3.57
CA HIS A 182 2.19 -8.26 -3.51
C HIS A 182 1.26 -8.79 -4.59
N HIS A 183 1.71 -9.83 -5.29
CA HIS A 183 0.78 -10.79 -5.82
C HIS A 183 0.58 -11.91 -4.81
N ILE A 184 -0.68 -12.21 -4.50
CA ILE A 184 -1.08 -13.27 -3.58
C ILE A 184 -1.77 -14.35 -4.39
N SER A 185 -1.12 -15.50 -4.55
CA SER A 185 -1.68 -16.64 -5.29
C SER A 185 -2.05 -17.78 -4.36
N PHE A 186 -3.17 -18.44 -4.66
CA PHE A 186 -3.65 -19.61 -3.93
C PHE A 186 -4.57 -20.44 -4.80
N ALA A 187 -4.73 -21.72 -4.46
CA ALA A 187 -5.63 -22.63 -5.17
C ALA A 187 -6.64 -23.22 -4.20
N VAL A 188 -7.93 -23.18 -4.57
CA VAL A 188 -9.03 -23.75 -3.81
C VAL A 188 -10.18 -24.08 -4.76
N ASP A 189 -10.98 -25.10 -4.43
CA ASP A 189 -12.12 -25.53 -5.25
C ASP A 189 -11.77 -25.86 -6.72
N GLY A 190 -10.54 -26.33 -6.95
CA GLY A 190 -10.02 -26.65 -8.28
C GLY A 190 -9.78 -25.43 -9.16
N ARG A 191 -9.64 -24.24 -8.58
CA ARG A 191 -9.36 -22.97 -9.28
C ARG A 191 -8.13 -22.29 -8.70
N ASN A 192 -7.35 -21.64 -9.57
CA ASN A 192 -6.24 -20.78 -9.20
C ASN A 192 -6.70 -19.32 -9.11
N PHE A 193 -6.50 -18.70 -7.96
CA PHE A 193 -6.79 -17.29 -7.72
C PHE A 193 -5.49 -16.50 -7.61
N LEU A 194 -5.51 -15.27 -8.12
CA LEU A 194 -4.40 -14.33 -8.00
C LEU A 194 -4.93 -12.95 -7.61
N ALA A 195 -4.66 -12.53 -6.39
CA ALA A 195 -4.84 -11.14 -6.01
C ALA A 195 -3.68 -10.28 -6.49
N ILE A 196 -4.01 -9.21 -7.20
CA ILE A 196 -3.05 -8.32 -7.88
C ILE A 196 -3.14 -6.87 -7.38
N GLY A 197 -3.97 -6.62 -6.36
CA GLY A 197 -4.27 -5.27 -5.87
C GLY A 197 -4.60 -4.34 -7.04
N ASP A 198 -3.90 -3.23 -7.11
CA ASP A 198 -4.17 -2.14 -8.04
C ASP A 198 -3.41 -2.18 -9.36
N ALA A 199 -2.76 -3.31 -9.68
CA ALA A 199 -1.99 -3.48 -10.92
C ALA A 199 -2.83 -3.17 -12.18
N ILE A 200 -4.12 -3.54 -12.17
CA ILE A 200 -5.14 -3.09 -13.14
C ILE A 200 -5.98 -2.00 -12.48
N SER A 201 -6.17 -0.89 -13.17
CA SER A 201 -6.90 0.26 -12.64
C SER A 201 -8.40 0.01 -12.57
N GLY A 202 -9.02 0.32 -11.43
CA GLY A 202 -10.48 0.39 -11.27
C GLY A 202 -11.19 1.24 -12.33
N LEU A 203 -10.48 2.19 -12.95
CA LEU A 203 -11.01 3.04 -14.01
C LEU A 203 -11.49 2.23 -15.22
N CYS A 204 -10.80 1.16 -15.63
CA CYS A 204 -11.23 0.39 -16.81
C CYS A 204 -12.56 -0.34 -16.57
N PHE A 205 -12.80 -0.80 -15.34
CA PHE A 205 -14.04 -1.46 -14.96
C PHE A 205 -15.21 -0.47 -14.94
N ARG A 206 -15.00 0.70 -14.34
CA ARG A 206 -16.02 1.76 -14.28
C ARG A 206 -16.39 2.33 -15.64
N GLU A 207 -15.44 2.33 -16.59
CA GLU A 207 -15.64 2.80 -17.96
C GLU A 207 -15.97 1.66 -18.95
N GLU A 208 -16.07 0.41 -18.49
CA GLU A 208 -16.32 -0.77 -19.31
C GLU A 208 -15.40 -0.87 -20.55
N ARG A 209 -14.08 -0.75 -20.32
CA ARG A 209 -13.04 -0.69 -21.37
C ARG A 209 -11.90 -1.68 -21.10
N ASP A 210 -10.98 -1.78 -22.05
CA ASP A 210 -9.76 -2.58 -21.92
C ASP A 210 -8.95 -2.21 -20.68
N TYR A 211 -8.23 -3.21 -20.14
CA TYR A 211 -7.38 -3.02 -18.99
C TYR A 211 -6.35 -1.92 -19.20
N ILE A 212 -6.20 -1.10 -18.18
CA ILE A 212 -5.18 -0.07 -18.10
C ILE A 212 -4.50 -0.13 -16.75
N HIS A 213 -3.31 0.44 -16.68
CA HIS A 213 -2.55 0.50 -15.45
C HIS A 213 -2.87 1.74 -14.61
N SER A 214 -2.84 1.58 -13.29
CA SER A 214 -2.95 2.67 -12.33
C SER A 214 -1.62 3.44 -12.22
N PHE A 215 -1.50 4.58 -12.92
CA PHE A 215 -0.24 5.32 -13.00
C PHE A 215 -0.08 6.36 -11.88
N ILE A 216 0.77 6.06 -10.88
CA ILE A 216 1.10 6.97 -9.78
C ILE A 216 2.63 6.96 -9.55
N PRO A 217 3.40 7.90 -10.13
CA PRO A 217 4.87 7.92 -9.99
C PRO A 217 5.38 7.93 -8.54
N LYS A 218 4.62 8.53 -7.61
CA LYS A 218 4.95 8.53 -6.18
C LYS A 218 4.99 7.14 -5.56
N ASN A 219 4.39 6.14 -6.21
CA ASN A 219 4.41 4.75 -5.75
C ASN A 219 5.69 3.97 -6.16
N ARG A 220 6.63 4.62 -6.85
CA ARG A 220 7.98 4.11 -7.18
C ARG A 220 8.04 2.89 -8.11
N THR A 221 6.97 2.54 -8.81
CA THR A 221 7.03 1.50 -9.85
C THR A 221 8.03 1.92 -10.93
N PRO A 222 9.12 1.16 -11.15
CA PRO A 222 10.15 1.51 -12.13
C PRO A 222 9.56 1.53 -13.53
N LEU A 223 9.95 2.50 -14.35
CA LEU A 223 9.50 2.59 -15.74
C LEU A 223 9.87 1.32 -16.53
N SER A 224 11.01 0.72 -16.23
CA SER A 224 11.50 -0.53 -16.82
C SER A 224 10.64 -1.76 -16.48
N ALA A 225 9.81 -1.70 -15.43
CA ALA A 225 9.06 -2.83 -14.92
C ALA A 225 7.66 -2.98 -15.54
N TYR A 226 7.09 -1.94 -16.16
CA TYR A 226 5.69 -1.89 -16.59
C TYR A 226 5.30 -3.06 -17.51
N GLY A 227 6.09 -3.35 -18.55
CA GLY A 227 5.83 -4.48 -19.43
C GLY A 227 5.89 -5.83 -18.70
N SER A 228 6.66 -5.95 -17.62
CA SER A 228 6.76 -7.19 -16.83
C SER A 228 5.53 -7.47 -15.97
N ILE A 229 4.72 -6.45 -15.65
CA ILE A 229 3.54 -6.57 -14.76
C ILE A 229 2.52 -7.60 -15.32
N PRO A 230 1.96 -7.41 -16.53
CA PRO A 230 1.04 -8.40 -17.10
C PRO A 230 1.71 -9.76 -17.33
N ARG A 231 3.00 -9.79 -17.70
CA ARG A 231 3.72 -11.05 -17.93
C ARG A 231 3.84 -11.90 -16.67
N LYS A 232 4.12 -11.29 -15.52
CA LYS A 232 4.16 -11.98 -14.21
C LYS A 232 2.80 -12.53 -13.80
N ILE A 233 1.72 -11.83 -14.15
CA ILE A 233 0.35 -12.33 -13.93
C ILE A 233 0.11 -13.56 -14.82
N ASN A 234 0.47 -13.49 -16.11
CA ASN A 234 0.33 -14.62 -17.04
C ASN A 234 1.15 -15.84 -16.61
N GLU A 235 2.37 -15.64 -16.10
CA GLU A 235 3.25 -16.71 -15.59
C GLU A 235 2.65 -17.49 -14.42
N ARG A 236 1.72 -16.88 -13.66
CA ARG A 236 1.03 -17.54 -12.54
C ARG A 236 -0.17 -18.38 -12.99
N GLY A 237 -0.62 -18.24 -14.24
CA GLY A 237 -1.72 -19.00 -14.83
C GLY A 237 -3.02 -19.01 -13.99
N PRO A 238 -3.54 -17.85 -13.54
CA PRO A 238 -4.75 -17.81 -12.73
C PRO A 238 -6.00 -18.12 -13.56
N ASP A 239 -7.01 -18.73 -12.92
CA ASP A 239 -8.37 -18.81 -13.44
C ASP A 239 -9.17 -17.54 -13.09
N TRP A 240 -8.82 -16.89 -11.98
CA TRP A 240 -9.45 -15.67 -11.47
C TRP A 240 -8.41 -14.64 -11.04
N LEU A 241 -8.62 -13.39 -11.47
CA LEU A 241 -7.93 -12.21 -10.99
C LEU A 241 -8.78 -11.55 -9.90
N LEU A 242 -8.15 -11.22 -8.77
CA LEU A 242 -8.75 -10.47 -7.68
C LEU A 242 -8.11 -9.07 -7.67
N THR A 243 -8.87 -8.05 -8.10
CA THR A 243 -8.38 -6.68 -8.30
C THR A 243 -8.75 -5.77 -7.13
N GLY A 244 -8.01 -4.68 -6.94
CA GLY A 244 -8.27 -3.74 -5.86
C GLY A 244 -9.51 -2.89 -6.05
N HIS A 245 -9.91 -2.61 -7.30
CA HIS A 245 -11.04 -1.71 -7.61
C HIS A 245 -11.93 -2.15 -8.80
N GLY A 246 -11.87 -3.41 -9.21
CA GLY A 246 -12.65 -3.97 -10.31
C GLY A 246 -13.45 -5.22 -9.95
N GLY A 247 -13.28 -5.73 -8.72
CA GLY A 247 -13.80 -7.01 -8.29
C GLY A 247 -13.06 -8.21 -8.86
N GLY A 248 -13.56 -9.41 -8.53
CA GLY A 248 -13.06 -10.65 -9.10
C GLY A 248 -13.42 -10.79 -10.59
N GLU A 249 -12.46 -11.09 -11.45
CA GLU A 249 -12.70 -11.33 -12.88
C GLU A 249 -12.12 -12.68 -13.31
N ALA A 250 -12.89 -13.43 -14.09
CA ALA A 250 -12.36 -14.63 -14.73
C ALA A 250 -11.22 -14.23 -15.68
N TYR A 251 -10.13 -15.00 -15.68
CA TYR A 251 -8.99 -14.68 -16.52
C TYR A 251 -9.38 -14.70 -18.00
N ASP A 252 -9.09 -13.60 -18.69
CA ASP A 252 -9.38 -13.42 -20.11
C ASP A 252 -8.06 -13.26 -20.87
N THR A 253 -7.73 -14.27 -21.67
CA THR A 253 -6.50 -14.32 -22.46
C THR A 253 -6.39 -13.16 -23.46
N GLU A 254 -7.49 -12.76 -24.08
CA GLU A 254 -7.49 -11.70 -25.09
C GLU A 254 -7.28 -10.33 -24.44
N LYS A 255 -8.01 -10.04 -23.35
CA LYS A 255 -7.78 -8.81 -22.57
C LYS A 255 -6.37 -8.73 -22.01
N MET A 256 -5.84 -9.83 -21.48
CA MET A 256 -4.48 -9.87 -20.92
C MET A 256 -3.41 -9.70 -22.00
N GLN A 257 -3.61 -10.26 -23.19
CA GLN A 257 -2.73 -9.99 -24.33
C GLN A 257 -2.79 -8.51 -24.74
N GLY A 258 -3.99 -7.95 -24.90
CA GLY A 258 -4.16 -6.54 -25.22
C GLY A 258 -3.52 -5.61 -24.19
N TRP A 259 -3.65 -5.94 -22.89
CA TRP A 259 -2.99 -5.19 -21.83
C TRP A 259 -1.46 -5.34 -21.86
N THR A 260 -0.94 -6.52 -22.20
CA THR A 260 0.51 -6.73 -22.36
C THR A 260 1.07 -5.83 -23.46
N GLU A 261 0.43 -5.82 -24.63
CA GLU A 261 0.81 -4.97 -25.76
C GLU A 261 0.70 -3.48 -25.42
N TRP A 262 -0.37 -3.10 -24.69
CA TRP A 262 -0.56 -1.75 -24.19
C TRP A 262 0.56 -1.32 -23.22
N MET A 263 0.92 -2.17 -22.24
CA MET A 263 1.97 -1.89 -21.25
C MET A 263 3.35 -1.77 -21.90
N ASP A 264 3.66 -2.63 -22.88
CA ASP A 264 4.90 -2.54 -23.64
C ASP A 264 4.98 -1.23 -24.43
N ARG A 265 3.88 -0.83 -25.09
CA ARG A 265 3.84 0.44 -25.82
C ARG A 265 3.90 1.63 -24.87
N TRP A 266 3.21 1.57 -23.74
CA TRP A 266 3.22 2.60 -22.70
C TRP A 266 4.64 2.80 -22.16
N GLN A 267 5.34 1.73 -21.80
CA GLN A 267 6.71 1.78 -21.33
C GLN A 267 7.66 2.37 -22.37
N ALA A 268 7.54 1.94 -23.63
CA ALA A 268 8.36 2.46 -24.72
C ALA A 268 8.14 3.97 -24.94
N LEU A 269 6.88 4.42 -24.93
CA LEU A 269 6.53 5.83 -25.09
C LEU A 269 7.04 6.68 -23.93
N PHE A 270 6.85 6.22 -22.69
CA PHE A 270 7.36 6.96 -21.54
C PHE A 270 8.89 7.01 -21.55
N THR A 271 9.56 5.92 -21.94
CA THR A 271 11.03 5.90 -22.07
C THR A 271 11.51 6.93 -23.10
N ASP A 272 10.86 7.00 -24.26
CA ASP A 272 11.19 7.93 -25.35
C ASP A 272 11.06 9.41 -24.95
N ILE A 273 10.07 9.77 -24.13
CA ILE A 273 9.87 11.15 -23.68
C ILE A 273 10.74 11.56 -22.47
N THR A 274 11.39 10.60 -21.80
CA THR A 274 12.23 10.92 -20.65
C THR A 274 13.53 11.60 -21.06
N THR A 275 13.96 12.60 -20.28
CA THR A 275 15.25 13.32 -20.50
C THR A 275 16.30 12.96 -19.45
N ALA A 276 15.99 12.06 -18.53
CA ALA A 276 16.93 11.57 -17.54
C ALA A 276 17.98 10.65 -18.19
N SER A 277 19.13 10.48 -17.50
CA SER A 277 20.17 9.54 -17.93
C SER A 277 19.73 8.08 -17.92
N HIS A 278 18.64 7.76 -17.23
CA HIS A 278 18.00 6.45 -17.22
C HIS A 278 16.49 6.59 -17.02
N ALA A 279 15.72 5.70 -17.64
CA ALA A 279 14.25 5.68 -17.62
C ALA A 279 13.70 5.66 -16.18
N ASP A 280 14.22 4.77 -15.34
CA ASP A 280 13.75 4.59 -13.96
C ASP A 280 13.97 5.82 -13.07
N ARG A 281 15.03 6.61 -13.31
CA ARG A 281 15.25 7.85 -12.56
C ARG A 281 14.12 8.85 -12.76
N THR A 282 13.44 8.80 -13.91
CA THR A 282 12.32 9.71 -14.21
C THR A 282 11.10 9.41 -13.35
N MET A 283 10.91 8.14 -12.97
CA MET A 283 9.73 7.66 -12.22
C MET A 283 10.02 7.35 -10.76
N ASP A 284 11.25 7.56 -10.29
CA ASP A 284 11.63 7.36 -8.90
C ASP A 284 11.83 8.71 -8.20
N PRO A 285 10.78 9.33 -7.61
CA PRO A 285 10.94 10.58 -6.87
C PRO A 285 11.79 10.43 -5.60
N HIS A 286 12.08 9.20 -5.18
CA HIS A 286 12.84 8.86 -3.98
C HIS A 286 14.19 8.20 -4.30
N TRP A 287 14.75 8.46 -5.49
CA TRP A 287 16.11 8.04 -5.83
C TRP A 287 17.16 8.71 -4.93
N ILE A 288 16.80 9.84 -4.31
CA ILE A 288 17.49 10.39 -3.15
C ILE A 288 16.45 10.56 -2.03
N GLU A 289 16.61 9.85 -0.93
CA GLU A 289 15.65 9.89 0.17
C GLU A 289 16.33 9.73 1.52
N PHE A 290 15.76 10.36 2.55
CA PHE A 290 16.15 10.09 3.93
C PHE A 290 15.29 8.96 4.50
N ARG A 291 15.92 8.07 5.28
CA ARG A 291 15.21 7.18 6.23
C ARG A 291 15.79 7.35 7.63
N PRO A 292 14.94 7.46 8.68
CA PRO A 292 13.49 7.65 8.57
C PRO A 292 13.14 9.01 7.95
N TYR A 293 12.06 9.08 7.15
CA TYR A 293 11.53 10.34 6.60
C TYR A 293 10.99 11.24 7.71
N LYS A 294 10.13 10.72 8.60
CA LYS A 294 9.67 11.43 9.80
C LYS A 294 10.09 10.72 11.07
N ILE A 295 10.40 11.50 12.09
CA ILE A 295 10.69 10.99 13.43
C ILE A 295 10.22 11.97 14.49
N ARG A 296 9.61 11.44 15.56
CA ARG A 296 9.25 12.26 16.72
C ARG A 296 10.47 12.48 17.61
N ILE A 297 10.66 13.70 18.09
CA ILE A 297 11.79 14.10 18.94
C ILE A 297 11.33 14.83 20.21
N CYS A 298 12.17 14.77 21.23
CA CYS A 298 12.15 15.63 22.40
C CYS A 298 13.19 16.77 22.26
N PRO A 299 13.03 17.87 23.01
CA PRO A 299 14.05 18.93 23.05
C PRO A 299 15.42 18.40 23.47
N GLY A 300 16.45 18.73 22.69
CA GLY A 300 17.83 18.29 22.93
C GLY A 300 18.22 16.93 22.36
N ASP A 301 17.28 16.21 21.73
CA ASP A 301 17.56 14.89 21.14
C ASP A 301 18.65 14.96 20.06
N GLU A 302 19.35 13.84 19.90
CA GLU A 302 20.24 13.60 18.76
C GLU A 302 19.70 12.41 17.97
N VAL A 303 19.52 12.61 16.67
CA VAL A 303 18.99 11.60 15.74
C VAL A 303 19.99 11.36 14.62
N CYS A 304 20.17 10.10 14.24
CA CYS A 304 20.90 9.72 13.03
C CYS A 304 19.91 9.51 11.88
N PHE A 305 20.06 10.30 10.81
CA PHE A 305 19.36 10.09 9.55
C PHE A 305 20.31 9.44 8.54
N ARG A 306 19.77 8.53 7.71
CA ARG A 306 20.47 7.94 6.58
C ARG A 306 19.91 8.49 5.29
N LEU A 307 20.76 9.13 4.49
CA LEU A 307 20.43 9.49 3.12
C LEU A 307 20.84 8.35 2.19
N TYR A 308 19.87 7.84 1.43
CA TYR A 308 20.08 6.86 0.36
C TYR A 308 20.13 7.61 -0.97
N VAL A 309 21.16 7.33 -1.78
CA VAL A 309 21.37 7.93 -3.11
C VAL A 309 21.53 6.81 -4.13
N LYS A 310 20.49 6.55 -4.92
CA LYS A 310 20.46 5.53 -5.97
C LYS A 310 21.02 6.08 -7.28
N ASN A 311 22.10 5.50 -7.78
CA ASN A 311 22.52 5.71 -9.14
C ASN A 311 21.71 4.80 -10.08
N HIS A 312 20.83 5.40 -10.89
CA HIS A 312 20.09 4.70 -11.95
C HIS A 312 20.88 4.62 -13.27
N SER A 313 21.99 5.36 -13.39
CA SER A 313 22.84 5.35 -14.58
C SER A 313 23.52 3.99 -14.80
N ALA A 314 23.85 3.71 -16.06
CA ALA A 314 24.74 2.61 -16.45
C ALA A 314 26.23 2.92 -16.21
N GLU A 315 26.55 4.16 -15.84
CA GLU A 315 27.90 4.62 -15.53
C GLU A 315 28.00 5.10 -14.08
N GLN A 316 29.23 5.15 -13.57
CA GLN A 316 29.51 5.75 -12.27
C GLN A 316 29.24 7.27 -12.33
N GLU A 317 28.64 7.81 -11.28
CA GLU A 317 28.24 9.22 -11.23
C GLU A 317 28.79 9.92 -10.00
N ALA A 318 29.18 11.18 -10.15
CA ALA A 318 29.66 12.00 -9.06
C ALA A 318 28.48 12.65 -8.30
N CYS A 319 28.48 12.52 -6.97
CA CYS A 319 27.51 13.15 -6.08
C CYS A 319 28.23 14.05 -5.07
N SER A 320 27.72 15.27 -4.91
CA SER A 320 28.11 16.18 -3.84
C SER A 320 26.85 16.61 -3.08
N LEU A 321 26.91 16.46 -1.76
CA LEU A 321 25.85 16.77 -0.82
C LEU A 321 26.29 17.94 0.05
N ARG A 322 25.36 18.87 0.28
CA ARG A 322 25.44 19.85 1.35
C ARG A 322 24.21 19.74 2.23
N PHE A 323 24.42 19.28 3.46
CA PHE A 323 23.36 19.14 4.44
C PHE A 323 23.05 20.49 5.09
N ARG A 324 21.76 20.75 5.31
CA ARG A 324 21.26 22.00 5.89
C ARG A 324 20.11 21.70 6.84
N SER A 325 19.89 22.60 7.78
CA SER A 325 18.71 22.58 8.64
C SER A 325 18.37 24.00 9.06
N VAL A 326 17.27 24.14 9.79
CA VAL A 326 16.84 25.40 10.39
C VAL A 326 17.74 25.80 11.56
N SER A 327 17.66 27.08 11.95
CA SER A 327 18.45 27.62 13.06
C SER A 327 18.29 26.80 14.35
N GLY A 328 19.40 26.51 15.01
CA GLY A 328 19.44 25.76 16.27
C GLY A 328 19.63 24.25 16.12
N VAL A 329 19.41 23.68 14.93
CA VAL A 329 19.74 22.28 14.65
C VAL A 329 21.20 22.18 14.23
N ALA A 330 22.00 21.42 14.98
CA ALA A 330 23.41 21.19 14.69
C ALA A 330 23.59 19.87 13.93
N LEU A 331 24.24 19.93 12.77
CA LEU A 331 24.57 18.75 11.97
C LEU A 331 26.05 18.40 12.15
N ASP A 332 26.35 17.12 12.37
CA ASP A 332 27.73 16.63 12.50
C ASP A 332 28.52 16.68 11.18
N ARG A 333 27.80 16.77 10.07
CA ARG A 333 28.33 16.79 8.71
C ARG A 333 27.59 17.84 7.89
N VAL A 334 28.35 18.75 7.30
CA VAL A 334 27.78 19.81 6.44
C VAL A 334 27.95 19.49 4.97
N GLU A 335 29.04 18.81 4.57
CA GLU A 335 29.31 18.49 3.17
C GLU A 335 29.88 17.07 3.02
N ARG A 336 29.60 16.45 1.87
CA ARG A 336 30.15 15.14 1.49
C ARG A 336 30.19 15.03 -0.03
N ALA A 337 31.30 14.56 -0.60
CA ALA A 337 31.39 14.20 -2.01
C ALA A 337 31.87 12.76 -2.16
N PHE A 338 31.34 12.05 -3.15
CA PHE A 338 31.65 10.66 -3.44
C PHE A 338 31.23 10.31 -4.88
N LEU A 339 31.67 9.14 -5.33
CA LEU A 339 31.23 8.52 -6.57
C LEU A 339 30.24 7.40 -6.21
N VAL A 340 29.18 7.27 -7.00
CA VAL A 340 28.21 6.17 -6.86
C VAL A 340 28.33 5.28 -8.08
N GLU A 341 28.68 4.02 -7.87
CA GLU A 341 28.78 3.02 -8.94
C GLU A 341 27.46 2.86 -9.69
N ALA A 342 27.55 2.46 -10.96
CA ALA A 342 26.39 2.20 -11.82
C ALA A 342 25.40 1.23 -11.14
N GLY A 343 24.12 1.60 -11.12
CA GLY A 343 23.06 0.79 -10.51
C GLY A 343 23.14 0.62 -8.98
N GLN A 344 24.11 1.23 -8.28
CA GLN A 344 24.27 1.05 -6.83
C GLN A 344 23.55 2.15 -6.03
N THR A 345 23.30 1.86 -4.75
CA THR A 345 22.80 2.83 -3.78
C THR A 345 23.92 3.16 -2.80
N GLN A 346 24.27 4.44 -2.67
CA GLN A 346 25.17 4.91 -1.63
C GLN A 346 24.37 5.37 -0.41
N GLU A 347 24.75 4.89 0.78
CA GLU A 347 24.23 5.35 2.07
C GLU A 347 25.17 6.41 2.67
N VAL A 348 24.61 7.48 3.21
CA VAL A 348 25.34 8.54 3.93
C VAL A 348 24.64 8.86 5.24
N GLU A 349 25.34 8.70 6.35
CA GLU A 349 24.84 9.09 7.68
C GLU A 349 25.09 10.57 7.97
N VAL A 350 24.07 11.22 8.52
CA VAL A 350 24.12 12.57 9.10
C VAL A 350 23.42 12.56 10.46
N ARG A 351 24.10 13.07 11.49
CA ARG A 351 23.53 13.21 12.83
C ARG A 351 23.06 14.64 13.03
N ALA A 352 21.82 14.78 13.47
CA ALA A 352 21.21 16.06 13.80
C ALA A 352 20.96 16.12 15.30
N ARG A 353 21.51 17.15 15.95
CA ARG A 353 21.21 17.50 17.34
C ARG A 353 20.24 18.66 17.37
N PHE A 354 19.08 18.44 17.97
CA PHE A 354 17.98 19.39 18.01
C PHE A 354 18.10 20.34 19.21
N PRO A 355 17.62 21.59 19.08
CA PRO A 355 17.75 22.56 20.17
C PRO A 355 16.86 22.19 21.37
N ALA A 356 17.24 22.67 22.55
CA ALA A 356 16.45 22.49 23.78
C ALA A 356 15.17 23.35 23.80
N VAL A 357 15.05 24.31 22.88
CA VAL A 357 13.88 25.19 22.74
C VAL A 357 13.61 25.40 21.25
N PHE A 358 12.39 25.11 20.82
CA PHE A 358 11.87 25.40 19.49
C PHE A 358 10.37 25.71 19.60
N VAL A 359 9.86 26.53 18.67
CA VAL A 359 8.45 26.96 18.62
C VAL A 359 7.71 26.43 17.40
N THR A 360 8.42 25.73 16.51
CA THR A 360 7.87 25.11 15.31
C THR A 360 7.55 23.65 15.58
N HIS A 361 6.47 23.13 15.01
CA HIS A 361 6.10 21.72 15.15
C HIS A 361 7.08 20.77 14.43
N SER A 362 7.76 21.26 13.39
CA SER A 362 8.67 20.48 12.55
C SER A 362 10.01 21.20 12.38
N LEU A 363 11.10 20.43 12.34
CA LEU A 363 12.48 20.85 12.16
C LEU A 363 13.11 20.00 11.05
N PRO A 364 13.21 20.49 9.80
CA PRO A 364 13.67 19.70 8.67
C PRO A 364 15.20 19.56 8.62
N VAL A 365 15.68 18.43 8.13
CA VAL A 365 17.06 18.20 7.67
C VAL A 365 17.02 18.04 6.16
N LEU A 366 17.75 18.87 5.43
CA LEU A 366 17.71 18.98 3.98
C LEU A 366 19.04 18.52 3.36
N ALA A 367 18.97 17.90 2.20
CA ALA A 367 20.14 17.61 1.36
C ALA A 367 20.08 18.46 0.08
N ASP A 368 20.99 19.43 -0.05
CA ASP A 368 21.26 20.16 -1.29
C ASP A 368 22.22 19.33 -2.15
N VAL A 369 21.73 18.82 -3.28
CA VAL A 369 22.41 17.81 -4.09
C VAL A 369 22.96 18.43 -5.36
N THR A 370 24.20 18.06 -5.70
CA THR A 370 24.78 18.20 -7.03
C THR A 370 25.12 16.81 -7.56
N TRP A 371 24.56 16.46 -8.72
CA TRP A 371 24.68 15.14 -9.35
C TRP A 371 25.23 15.28 -10.77
N GLY A 372 26.29 14.55 -11.12
CA GLY A 372 26.92 14.63 -12.44
C GLY A 372 27.35 16.06 -12.81
N GLY A 373 27.77 16.86 -11.81
CA GLY A 373 28.13 18.27 -11.99
C GLY A 373 26.94 19.26 -12.10
N LYS A 374 25.69 18.78 -12.11
CA LYS A 374 24.49 19.63 -12.13
C LYS A 374 23.92 19.79 -10.72
N ARG A 375 23.78 21.03 -10.25
CA ARG A 375 23.10 21.32 -8.97
C ARG A 375 21.59 21.12 -9.14
N LEU A 376 21.04 20.20 -8.34
CA LEU A 376 19.60 19.91 -8.28
C LEU A 376 18.90 20.73 -7.20
N GLY A 377 19.63 21.17 -6.17
CA GLY A 377 19.09 21.93 -5.04
C GLY A 377 18.65 21.01 -3.89
N GLU A 378 17.80 21.53 -3.02
CA GLU A 378 17.27 20.84 -1.83
C GLU A 378 16.19 19.84 -2.27
N VAL A 379 16.62 18.67 -2.75
CA VAL A 379 15.75 17.66 -3.37
C VAL A 379 15.39 16.50 -2.46
N ALA A 380 15.93 16.45 -1.26
CA ALA A 380 15.57 15.46 -0.25
C ALA A 380 15.52 16.10 1.13
N GLU A 381 14.56 15.66 1.94
CA GLU A 381 14.33 16.14 3.30
C GLU A 381 13.98 15.00 4.25
N ALA A 382 14.28 15.20 5.53
CA ALA A 382 13.74 14.45 6.65
C ALA A 382 13.12 15.43 7.65
N ILE A 383 12.09 15.00 8.38
CA ILE A 383 11.33 15.85 9.29
C ILE A 383 11.43 15.28 10.71
N ALA A 384 12.05 16.04 11.61
CA ALA A 384 11.86 15.82 13.02
C ALA A 384 10.65 16.63 13.52
N TYR A 385 9.73 16.01 14.26
CA TYR A 385 8.51 16.66 14.76
C TYR A 385 8.27 16.36 16.26
N TRP A 386 7.39 17.10 16.95
CA TRP A 386 7.13 16.90 18.38
C TRP A 386 5.65 17.00 18.79
#